data_AF-A0A803PU20-F1
#
_entry.id   AF-A0A803PU20-F1
#
_cell.length_a   1.000
_cell.length_b   1.000
_cell.length_c   1.000
_cell.angle_alpha   90.00
_cell.angle_beta   90.00
_cell.angle_gamma   90.00
#
_symmetry.space_group_name_H-M   'P 1'
#
loop_
_entity.id
_entity.type
_entity.pdbx_description
1 polymer ?
#
loop_
_entity_poly.entity_id
_entity_poly.type
_entity_poly.pdbx_seq_one_letter_code
_entity_poly.pdbx_strand_id
1 'polypeptide(L)'
;MARCERRVLLLCGDYMEDYEAMVPFQALQAYGVAVDAVCPGKKAGDVCRTAIHDSCGHQTYYESKGHNFALNASFDDIEFSKYDGLVIPGGRAPEYLAMDSSVIDLVNKFSISKKPIASICHGQLILAAAGLAKGLKCTAYHAVGPALVAAGAHWVEPESIKACVIDGHHITGVTYESHPEFIRLFVKALGGNISGSNKRILFLCGDYMEDYEVKVPFQSLEALGCHVDAVCPRKKAGDTCPTAVHDFEGDQTYSEKPGHNFTLTANFEGLDASSYDALVIPGGRAPEYLALDKTVIDIVKHFMETNKPVASICHGQQILSAAGVLGGNALHTQL
;
A
#
# COMPACT_ATOMS: atom_id res chain seq x y z
N MET A 1 -0.47 -23.80 22.10
CA MET A 1 0.77 -23.00 22.03
C MET A 1 0.36 -21.62 21.56
N ALA A 2 0.64 -20.56 22.33
CA ALA A 2 0.37 -19.19 21.89
C ALA A 2 1.06 -18.98 20.55
N ARG A 3 0.29 -18.61 19.51
CA ARG A 3 0.84 -18.39 18.18
C ARG A 3 1.77 -17.19 18.33
N CYS A 4 3.09 -17.40 18.23
CA CYS A 4 4.04 -16.31 18.22
C CYS A 4 3.60 -15.35 17.10
N GLU A 5 3.41 -14.08 17.45
CA GLU A 5 3.10 -13.01 16.51
C GLU A 5 4.12 -13.07 15.36
N ARG A 6 3.63 -13.07 14.11
CA ARG A 6 4.54 -13.04 12.95
C ARG A 6 5.23 -11.69 12.92
N ARG A 7 6.52 -11.66 12.63
CA ARG A 7 7.29 -10.42 12.50
C ARG A 7 7.95 -10.33 11.14
N VAL A 8 7.81 -9.19 10.47
CA VAL A 8 8.36 -8.92 9.14
C VAL A 8 9.31 -7.75 9.21
N LEU A 9 10.39 -7.83 8.43
CA LEU A 9 11.28 -6.70 8.20
C LEU A 9 10.89 -6.01 6.89
N LEU A 10 10.75 -4.70 6.91
CA LEU A 10 10.60 -3.85 5.73
C LEU A 10 11.93 -3.13 5.47
N LEU A 11 12.59 -3.45 4.37
CA LEU A 11 13.86 -2.85 3.98
C LEU A 11 13.61 -1.51 3.27
N CYS A 12 13.71 -0.42 4.02
CA CYS A 12 13.48 0.93 3.55
C CYS A 12 14.76 1.59 3.02
N GLY A 13 14.56 2.70 2.30
CA GLY A 13 15.60 3.62 1.88
C GLY A 13 15.01 4.96 1.45
N ASP A 14 15.82 6.03 1.46
CA ASP A 14 15.46 7.30 0.83
C ASP A 14 15.07 7.10 -0.64
N TYR A 15 13.99 7.78 -1.04
CA TYR A 15 13.30 7.68 -2.32
C TYR A 15 12.84 6.27 -2.68
N MET A 16 12.54 5.42 -1.69
CA MET A 16 11.64 4.28 -1.91
C MET A 16 10.26 4.78 -2.34
N GLU A 17 9.53 3.98 -3.12
CA GLU A 17 8.20 4.35 -3.59
C GLU A 17 7.23 4.41 -2.39
N ASP A 18 6.42 5.46 -2.33
CA ASP A 18 5.64 5.83 -1.15
C ASP A 18 4.55 4.79 -0.81
N TYR A 19 3.80 4.34 -1.80
CA TYR A 19 2.83 3.26 -1.64
C TYR A 19 3.49 1.91 -1.37
N GLU A 20 4.59 1.59 -2.06
CA GLU A 20 5.29 0.31 -1.91
C GLU A 20 5.95 0.15 -0.54
N ALA A 21 6.15 1.26 0.19
CA ALA A 21 6.49 1.22 1.61
C ALA A 21 5.25 1.17 2.51
N MET A 22 4.32 2.13 2.37
CA MET A 22 3.26 2.33 3.36
C MET A 22 2.16 1.26 3.30
N VAL A 23 1.74 0.84 2.10
CA VAL A 23 0.66 -0.15 1.95
C VAL A 23 1.05 -1.49 2.62
N PRO A 24 2.19 -2.13 2.30
CA PRO A 24 2.55 -3.36 2.99
C PRO A 24 2.85 -3.14 4.48
N PHE A 25 3.42 -1.99 4.89
CA PHE A 25 3.66 -1.68 6.30
C PHE A 25 2.36 -1.72 7.12
N GLN A 26 1.35 -0.95 6.71
CA GLN A 26 0.09 -0.85 7.45
C GLN A 26 -0.84 -2.05 7.24
N ALA A 27 -0.89 -2.62 6.03
CA ALA A 27 -1.74 -3.78 5.76
C ALA A 27 -1.34 -4.99 6.61
N LEU A 28 -0.03 -5.29 6.68
CA LEU A 28 0.46 -6.40 7.49
C LEU A 28 0.19 -6.17 8.99
N GLN A 29 0.39 -4.95 9.48
CA GLN A 29 0.01 -4.58 10.86
C GLN A 29 -1.48 -4.77 11.13
N ALA A 30 -2.35 -4.35 10.20
CA ALA A 30 -3.79 -4.55 10.30
C ALA A 30 -4.19 -6.03 10.34
N TYR A 31 -3.36 -6.93 9.79
CA TYR A 31 -3.57 -8.37 9.83
C TYR A 31 -2.93 -9.06 11.04
N GLY A 32 -2.38 -8.29 12.00
CA GLY A 32 -1.75 -8.81 13.20
C GLY A 32 -0.32 -9.32 12.98
N VAL A 33 0.39 -8.77 12.00
CA VAL A 33 1.83 -9.02 11.76
C VAL A 33 2.61 -7.81 12.27
N ALA A 34 3.56 -8.02 13.17
CA ALA A 34 4.50 -6.97 13.57
C ALA A 34 5.42 -6.62 12.39
N VAL A 35 5.62 -5.33 12.10
CA VAL A 35 6.50 -4.88 11.01
C VAL A 35 7.53 -3.90 11.55
N ASP A 36 8.80 -4.23 11.38
CA ASP A 36 9.93 -3.34 11.67
C ASP A 36 10.46 -2.77 10.34
N ALA A 37 10.41 -1.46 10.18
CA ALA A 37 10.91 -0.72 9.03
C ALA A 37 12.30 -0.15 9.35
N VAL A 38 13.29 -0.51 8.52
CA VAL A 38 14.70 -0.19 8.76
C VAL A 38 15.38 0.34 7.51
N CYS A 39 16.36 1.23 7.67
CA CYS A 39 17.21 1.72 6.58
C CYS A 39 18.67 1.69 7.05
N PRO A 40 19.62 1.16 6.24
CA PRO A 40 21.05 1.20 6.57
C PRO A 40 21.51 2.61 6.92
N GLY A 41 22.30 2.75 7.98
CA GLY A 41 22.81 4.03 8.47
C GLY A 41 21.80 4.92 9.19
N LYS A 42 20.55 4.46 9.39
CA LYS A 42 19.50 5.18 10.14
C LYS A 42 18.99 4.40 11.35
N LYS A 43 18.39 5.11 12.30
CA LYS A 43 17.86 4.61 13.56
C LYS A 43 16.34 4.73 13.62
N ALA A 44 15.72 4.03 14.58
CA ALA A 44 14.32 4.23 14.91
C ALA A 44 14.05 5.72 15.22
N GLY A 45 13.00 6.28 14.64
CA GLY A 45 12.64 7.69 14.71
C GLY A 45 13.24 8.55 13.59
N ASP A 46 14.27 8.08 12.87
CA ASP A 46 14.74 8.75 11.67
C ASP A 46 13.73 8.60 10.52
N VAL A 47 13.85 9.48 9.53
CA VAL A 47 12.93 9.58 8.40
C VAL A 47 13.62 9.19 7.10
N CYS A 48 12.92 8.43 6.27
CA CYS A 48 13.21 8.28 4.86
C CYS A 48 12.31 9.20 4.02
N ARG A 49 12.88 9.91 3.05
CA ARG A 49 12.06 10.57 2.02
C ARG A 49 11.47 9.50 1.11
N THR A 50 10.27 9.68 0.60
CA THR A 50 9.69 8.77 -0.40
C THR A 50 9.48 9.45 -1.74
N ALA A 51 9.32 8.63 -2.78
CA ALA A 51 9.04 9.04 -4.14
C ALA A 51 7.61 8.61 -4.52
N ILE A 52 6.90 9.48 -5.22
CA ILE A 52 5.65 9.18 -5.90
C ILE A 52 5.98 8.93 -7.36
N HIS A 53 5.73 7.72 -7.85
CA HIS A 53 5.93 7.35 -9.25
C HIS A 53 4.58 7.15 -9.93
N ASP A 54 4.18 8.09 -10.79
CA ASP A 54 2.88 8.02 -11.46
C ASP A 54 2.98 8.12 -12.99
N SER A 55 2.05 7.48 -13.68
CA SER A 55 1.98 7.49 -15.15
C SER A 55 1.20 8.71 -15.62
N CYS A 56 1.87 9.58 -16.36
CA CYS A 56 1.27 10.82 -16.88
C CYS A 56 1.21 10.86 -18.42
N GLY A 57 1.15 9.69 -19.07
CA GLY A 57 1.06 9.58 -20.53
C GLY A 57 2.37 9.82 -21.29
N HIS A 58 3.49 9.85 -20.57
CA HIS A 58 4.84 9.93 -21.13
C HIS A 58 5.45 8.52 -21.31
N GLN A 59 6.66 8.44 -21.89
CA GLN A 59 7.36 7.17 -22.12
C GLN A 59 7.74 6.43 -20.83
N THR A 60 7.82 7.14 -19.70
CA THR A 60 8.07 6.60 -18.36
C THR A 60 7.30 7.41 -17.32
N TYR A 61 7.31 6.93 -16.08
CA TYR A 61 6.69 7.61 -14.94
C TYR A 61 7.29 9.00 -14.68
N TYR A 62 6.47 9.86 -14.09
CA TYR A 62 6.91 11.10 -13.44
C TYR A 62 7.22 10.83 -11.97
N GLU A 63 8.20 11.55 -11.41
CA GLU A 63 8.56 11.47 -10.00
C GLU A 63 8.27 12.80 -9.28
N SER A 64 7.63 12.70 -8.12
CA SER A 64 7.55 13.78 -7.14
C SER A 64 7.84 13.27 -5.73
N LYS A 65 7.92 14.16 -4.75
CA LYS A 65 8.17 13.78 -3.35
C LYS A 65 6.84 13.39 -2.69
N GLY A 66 6.80 12.20 -2.09
CA GLY A 66 5.69 11.75 -1.24
C GLY A 66 5.82 12.19 0.22
N HIS A 67 5.26 11.37 1.10
CA HIS A 67 5.36 11.55 2.55
C HIS A 67 6.80 11.36 3.07
N ASN A 68 7.07 11.88 4.25
CA ASN A 68 8.23 11.47 5.02
C ASN A 68 7.89 10.17 5.78
N PHE A 69 8.58 9.07 5.50
CA PHE A 69 8.35 7.78 6.15
C PHE A 69 9.22 7.63 7.40
N ALA A 70 8.61 7.59 8.59
CA ALA A 70 9.32 7.40 9.84
C ALA A 70 9.66 5.92 10.09
N LEU A 71 10.93 5.63 10.36
CA LEU A 71 11.41 4.29 10.69
C LEU A 71 11.06 3.95 12.14
N ASN A 72 10.58 2.75 12.40
CA ASN A 72 10.25 2.29 13.76
C ASN A 72 11.32 1.35 14.37
N ALA A 73 12.37 1.01 13.61
CA ALA A 73 13.48 0.19 14.06
C ALA A 73 14.81 0.69 13.47
N SER A 74 15.92 0.37 14.15
CA SER A 74 17.28 0.70 13.69
C SER A 74 17.87 -0.49 12.92
N PHE A 75 18.47 -0.24 11.76
CA PHE A 75 19.04 -1.31 10.93
C PHE A 75 20.15 -2.10 11.64
N ASP A 76 21.02 -1.40 12.37
CA ASP A 76 22.17 -2.03 13.07
C ASP A 76 21.76 -2.88 14.28
N ASP A 77 20.55 -2.68 14.81
CA ASP A 77 20.06 -3.32 16.03
C ASP A 77 19.16 -4.54 15.74
N ILE A 78 18.93 -4.89 14.47
CA ILE A 78 18.02 -5.99 14.12
C ILE A 78 18.61 -7.35 14.48
N GLU A 79 17.79 -8.19 15.10
CA GLU A 79 18.10 -9.60 15.31
C GLU A 79 17.39 -10.46 14.27
N PHE A 80 18.12 -10.90 13.24
CA PHE A 80 17.60 -11.68 12.10
C PHE A 80 16.69 -12.87 12.52
N SER A 81 17.01 -13.54 13.62
CA SER A 81 16.26 -14.69 14.12
C SER A 81 14.82 -14.37 14.50
N LYS A 82 14.50 -13.09 14.81
CA LYS A 82 13.16 -12.64 15.20
C LYS A 82 12.20 -12.45 14.03
N TYR A 83 12.69 -12.40 12.79
CA TYR A 83 11.86 -12.11 11.61
C TYR A 83 11.43 -13.39 10.90
N ASP A 84 10.17 -13.48 10.52
CA ASP A 84 9.60 -14.55 9.72
C ASP A 84 9.68 -14.27 8.21
N GLY A 85 9.80 -13.00 7.79
CA GLY A 85 9.88 -12.64 6.37
C GLY A 85 10.44 -11.24 6.12
N LEU A 86 10.70 -10.94 4.85
CA LEU A 86 11.29 -9.70 4.36
C LEU A 86 10.41 -9.09 3.25
N VAL A 87 10.17 -7.79 3.31
CA VAL A 87 9.57 -7.00 2.23
C VAL A 87 10.59 -5.99 1.71
N ILE A 88 10.72 -5.89 0.39
CA ILE A 88 11.62 -4.97 -0.32
C ILE A 88 10.78 -4.09 -1.25
N PRO A 89 10.48 -2.85 -0.84
CA PRO A 89 9.85 -1.83 -1.70
C PRO A 89 10.72 -1.51 -2.92
N GLY A 90 10.09 -0.97 -3.95
CA GLY A 90 10.76 -0.39 -5.11
C GLY A 90 11.05 1.09 -4.94
N GLY A 91 10.74 1.86 -5.98
CA GLY A 91 11.20 3.25 -6.14
C GLY A 91 12.67 3.31 -6.52
N ARG A 92 13.35 4.38 -6.10
CA ARG A 92 14.78 4.59 -6.38
C ARG A 92 15.72 4.05 -5.31
N ALA A 93 15.20 3.75 -4.12
CA ALA A 93 16.00 3.17 -3.03
C ALA A 93 16.77 1.90 -3.43
N PRO A 94 16.17 0.92 -4.14
CA PRO A 94 16.87 -0.30 -4.53
C PRO A 94 18.15 -0.08 -5.34
N GLU A 95 18.22 0.98 -6.13
CA GLU A 95 19.40 1.27 -6.97
C GLU A 95 20.67 1.43 -6.14
N TYR A 96 20.61 2.16 -5.03
CA TYR A 96 21.77 2.36 -4.16
C TYR A 96 21.87 1.32 -3.05
N LEU A 97 20.74 0.80 -2.55
CA LEU A 97 20.75 -0.27 -1.56
C LEU A 97 21.36 -1.57 -2.11
N ALA A 98 21.23 -1.83 -3.42
CA ALA A 98 21.88 -2.95 -4.09
C ALA A 98 23.42 -2.88 -4.08
N MET A 99 24.00 -1.72 -3.78
CA MET A 99 25.44 -1.53 -3.64
C MET A 99 25.94 -1.64 -2.19
N ASP A 100 25.02 -1.72 -1.21
CA ASP A 100 25.36 -1.79 0.20
C ASP A 100 25.59 -3.25 0.63
N SER A 101 26.82 -3.58 1.03
CA SER A 101 27.18 -4.94 1.45
C SER A 101 26.36 -5.46 2.63
N SER A 102 25.96 -4.59 3.57
CA SER A 102 25.17 -5.00 4.74
C SER A 102 23.74 -5.40 4.34
N VAL A 103 23.18 -4.73 3.33
CA VAL A 103 21.89 -5.09 2.71
C VAL A 103 22.01 -6.41 1.98
N ILE A 104 23.05 -6.58 1.16
CA ILE A 104 23.28 -7.83 0.41
C ILE A 104 23.43 -9.02 1.36
N ASP A 105 24.16 -8.86 2.46
CA ASP A 105 24.31 -9.89 3.49
C ASP A 105 22.99 -10.22 4.17
N LEU A 106 22.18 -9.20 4.50
CA LEU A 106 20.86 -9.39 5.11
C LEU A 106 19.93 -10.19 4.19
N VAL A 107 19.83 -9.79 2.92
CA VAL A 107 18.96 -10.45 1.93
C VAL A 107 19.39 -11.89 1.68
N ASN A 108 20.70 -12.15 1.60
CA ASN A 108 21.25 -13.51 1.52
C ASN A 108 20.88 -14.36 2.75
N LYS A 109 20.93 -13.81 3.97
CA LYS A 109 20.51 -14.53 5.19
C LYS A 109 19.04 -14.97 5.13
N PHE A 110 18.15 -14.10 4.64
CA PHE A 110 16.73 -14.45 4.43
C PHE A 110 16.57 -15.59 3.43
N SER A 111 17.27 -15.54 2.30
CA SER A 111 17.16 -16.56 1.24
C SER A 111 17.72 -17.91 1.67
N ILE A 112 18.90 -17.95 2.30
CA ILE A 112 19.50 -19.18 2.84
C ILE A 112 18.57 -19.84 3.86
N SER A 113 17.88 -19.02 4.66
CA SER A 113 16.93 -19.50 5.68
C SER A 113 15.57 -19.91 5.10
N LYS A 114 15.35 -19.73 3.79
CA LYS A 114 14.09 -19.99 3.09
C LYS A 114 12.88 -19.27 3.71
N LYS A 115 13.12 -18.13 4.37
CA LYS A 115 12.06 -17.26 4.89
C LYS A 115 11.46 -16.49 3.71
N PRO A 116 10.13 -16.24 3.67
CA PRO A 116 9.50 -15.49 2.60
C PRO A 116 10.19 -14.14 2.33
N ILE A 117 10.48 -13.87 1.06
CA ILE A 117 10.98 -12.59 0.56
C ILE A 117 9.98 -12.08 -0.47
N ALA A 118 9.40 -10.91 -0.22
CA ALA A 118 8.49 -10.24 -1.13
C ALA A 118 9.16 -8.96 -1.66
N SER A 119 9.43 -8.90 -2.96
CA SER A 119 10.10 -7.77 -3.62
C SER A 119 9.23 -7.19 -4.73
N ILE A 120 9.17 -5.87 -4.86
CA ILE A 120 8.28 -5.22 -5.83
C ILE A 120 9.01 -4.15 -6.65
N CYS A 121 8.57 -3.96 -7.91
CA CYS A 121 9.03 -2.91 -8.80
C CYS A 121 10.55 -2.95 -9.04
N HIS A 122 11.31 -2.03 -8.43
CA HIS A 122 12.78 -1.98 -8.54
C HIS A 122 13.49 -2.76 -7.42
N GLY A 123 12.79 -3.22 -6.38
CA GLY A 123 13.37 -3.98 -5.27
C GLY A 123 14.18 -5.20 -5.73
N GLN A 124 13.78 -5.79 -6.86
CA GLN A 124 14.41 -6.96 -7.46
C GLN A 124 15.86 -6.69 -7.94
N LEU A 125 16.27 -5.43 -8.10
CA LEU A 125 17.68 -5.07 -8.31
C LEU A 125 18.57 -5.56 -7.16
N ILE A 126 18.06 -5.52 -5.92
CA ILE A 126 18.78 -6.03 -4.75
C ILE A 126 18.92 -7.56 -4.85
N LEU A 127 17.88 -8.28 -5.30
CA LEU A 127 17.95 -9.73 -5.51
C LEU A 127 18.99 -10.10 -6.59
N ALA A 128 19.06 -9.31 -7.67
CA ALA A 128 20.05 -9.48 -8.72
C ALA A 128 21.48 -9.26 -8.18
N ALA A 129 21.71 -8.15 -7.46
CA ALA A 129 23.00 -7.82 -6.87
C ALA A 129 23.45 -8.84 -5.81
N ALA A 130 22.51 -9.42 -5.07
CA ALA A 130 22.77 -10.49 -4.11
C ALA A 130 23.06 -11.85 -4.75
N GLY A 131 22.98 -11.97 -6.08
CA GLY A 131 23.16 -13.24 -6.80
C GLY A 131 21.99 -14.21 -6.66
N LEU A 132 20.88 -13.76 -6.06
CA LEU A 132 19.69 -14.58 -5.79
C LEU A 132 18.76 -14.73 -6.99
N ALA A 133 18.96 -13.91 -8.03
CA ALA A 133 18.19 -14.01 -9.26
C ALA A 133 18.52 -15.28 -10.10
N LYS A 134 19.67 -15.93 -9.88
CA LYS A 134 20.11 -17.05 -10.72
C LYS A 134 19.17 -18.25 -10.61
N GLY A 135 18.49 -18.58 -11.71
CA GLY A 135 17.51 -19.65 -11.81
C GLY A 135 16.17 -19.34 -11.16
N LEU A 136 15.99 -18.14 -10.59
CA LEU A 136 14.74 -17.71 -9.98
C LEU A 136 13.72 -17.35 -11.06
N LYS A 137 12.51 -17.91 -11.00
CA LYS A 137 11.39 -17.44 -11.79
C LYS A 137 10.79 -16.19 -11.14
N CYS A 138 10.91 -15.03 -11.79
CA CYS A 138 10.45 -13.76 -11.22
C CYS A 138 9.97 -12.75 -12.26
N THR A 139 9.20 -11.78 -11.80
CA THR A 139 8.86 -10.55 -12.52
C THR A 139 9.36 -9.32 -11.75
N ALA A 140 9.26 -8.13 -12.34
CA ALA A 140 9.65 -6.85 -11.77
C ALA A 140 9.07 -5.70 -12.61
N TYR A 141 9.39 -4.46 -12.26
CA TYR A 141 9.16 -3.36 -13.20
C TYR A 141 9.89 -3.64 -14.52
N HIS A 142 9.27 -3.35 -15.66
CA HIS A 142 9.74 -3.80 -16.98
C HIS A 142 11.21 -3.44 -17.27
N ALA A 143 11.65 -2.25 -16.84
CA ALA A 143 13.01 -1.76 -17.07
C ALA A 143 14.08 -2.56 -16.28
N VAL A 144 13.68 -3.31 -15.26
CA VAL A 144 14.55 -4.17 -14.44
C VAL A 144 14.76 -5.55 -15.08
N GLY A 145 13.88 -5.95 -16.01
CA GLY A 145 13.94 -7.24 -16.70
C GLY A 145 15.31 -7.59 -17.29
N PRO A 146 15.96 -6.71 -18.07
CA PRO A 146 17.30 -6.97 -18.60
C PRO A 146 18.35 -7.28 -17.53
N ALA A 147 18.32 -6.58 -16.40
CA ALA A 147 19.26 -6.82 -15.29
C ALA A 147 19.02 -8.20 -14.65
N LEU A 148 17.76 -8.60 -14.48
CA LEU A 148 17.39 -9.91 -13.94
C LEU A 148 17.78 -11.05 -14.88
N VAL A 149 17.55 -10.89 -16.20
CA VAL A 149 17.99 -11.87 -17.21
C VAL A 149 19.51 -12.01 -17.19
N ALA A 150 20.25 -10.89 -17.14
CA ALA A 150 21.71 -10.92 -17.04
C ALA A 150 22.22 -11.58 -15.76
N ALA A 151 21.48 -11.45 -14.64
CA ALA A 151 21.74 -12.13 -13.39
C ALA A 151 21.31 -13.62 -13.38
N GLY A 152 20.75 -14.12 -14.48
CA GLY A 152 20.40 -15.53 -14.69
C GLY A 152 18.99 -15.91 -14.27
N ALA A 153 18.07 -14.96 -14.11
CA ALA A 153 16.67 -15.24 -13.80
C ALA A 153 15.90 -15.90 -14.95
N HIS A 154 14.90 -16.69 -14.60
CA HIS A 154 13.84 -17.09 -15.50
C HIS A 154 12.79 -15.98 -15.55
N TRP A 155 13.09 -14.95 -16.35
CA TRP A 155 12.24 -13.77 -16.48
C TRP A 155 10.83 -14.10 -16.95
N VAL A 156 9.85 -13.56 -16.24
CA VAL A 156 8.44 -13.60 -16.61
C VAL A 156 8.02 -12.19 -17.01
N GLU A 157 7.80 -12.01 -18.31
CA GLU A 157 7.26 -10.76 -18.84
C GLU A 157 5.90 -10.49 -18.19
N PRO A 158 5.70 -9.32 -17.55
CA PRO A 158 4.47 -9.04 -16.84
C PRO A 158 3.29 -8.87 -17.80
N GLU A 159 2.26 -9.70 -17.66
CA GLU A 159 1.02 -9.60 -18.47
C GLU A 159 0.22 -8.32 -18.20
N SER A 160 0.42 -7.72 -17.01
CA SER A 160 -0.13 -6.43 -16.62
C SER A 160 0.68 -5.83 -15.47
N ILE A 161 0.44 -4.55 -15.15
CA ILE A 161 1.05 -3.87 -14.00
C ILE A 161 0.62 -4.45 -12.63
N LYS A 162 -0.40 -5.33 -12.61
CA LYS A 162 -0.91 -6.00 -11.41
C LYS A 162 -0.28 -7.38 -11.16
N ALA A 163 0.52 -7.88 -12.10
CA ALA A 163 0.98 -9.25 -12.09
C ALA A 163 1.93 -9.54 -10.90
N CYS A 164 1.81 -10.74 -10.34
CA CYS A 164 2.73 -11.28 -9.36
C CYS A 164 3.30 -12.61 -9.83
N VAL A 165 4.52 -12.93 -9.42
CA VAL A 165 5.15 -14.24 -9.63
C VAL A 165 5.66 -14.78 -8.30
N ILE A 166 5.34 -16.04 -8.03
CA ILE A 166 5.85 -16.80 -6.89
C ILE A 166 6.76 -17.94 -7.37
N ASP A 167 7.91 -18.07 -6.73
CA ASP A 167 8.83 -19.20 -6.91
C ASP A 167 9.46 -19.59 -5.57
N GLY A 168 9.01 -20.72 -5.02
CA GLY A 168 9.38 -21.16 -3.69
C GLY A 168 9.00 -20.14 -2.60
N HIS A 169 10.02 -19.54 -1.97
CA HIS A 169 9.87 -18.54 -0.91
C HIS A 169 10.05 -17.09 -1.41
N HIS A 170 10.20 -16.89 -2.72
CA HIS A 170 10.28 -15.58 -3.33
C HIS A 170 8.94 -15.19 -3.95
N ILE A 171 8.48 -13.98 -3.66
CA ILE A 171 7.29 -13.36 -4.22
C ILE A 171 7.74 -12.07 -4.89
N THR A 172 7.34 -11.86 -6.14
CA THR A 172 7.73 -10.69 -6.92
C THR A 172 6.51 -10.00 -7.53
N GLY A 173 6.44 -8.67 -7.40
CA GLY A 173 5.39 -7.82 -7.99
C GLY A 173 5.96 -6.78 -8.95
N VAL A 174 5.12 -6.30 -9.87
CA VAL A 174 5.53 -5.39 -10.97
C VAL A 174 5.50 -3.93 -10.54
N THR A 175 4.39 -3.46 -9.99
CA THR A 175 4.19 -2.11 -9.43
C THR A 175 3.28 -2.18 -8.21
N TYR A 176 3.06 -1.07 -7.50
CA TYR A 176 2.08 -0.97 -6.41
C TYR A 176 0.65 -1.42 -6.79
N GLU A 177 0.28 -1.48 -8.07
CA GLU A 177 -1.00 -2.05 -8.51
C GLU A 177 -1.10 -3.57 -8.25
N SER A 178 0.05 -4.22 -8.03
CA SER A 178 0.15 -5.63 -7.65
C SER A 178 -0.08 -5.89 -6.15
N HIS A 179 -0.14 -4.84 -5.31
CA HIS A 179 -0.24 -4.98 -3.84
C HIS A 179 -1.31 -5.96 -3.35
N PRO A 180 -2.55 -5.99 -3.90
CA PRO A 180 -3.56 -6.94 -3.43
C PRO A 180 -3.10 -8.39 -3.50
N GLU A 181 -2.59 -8.83 -4.65
CA GLU A 181 -2.09 -10.19 -4.79
C GLU A 181 -0.75 -10.39 -4.09
N PHE A 182 0.17 -9.43 -4.19
CA PHE A 182 1.49 -9.45 -3.58
C PHE A 182 1.42 -9.68 -2.06
N ILE A 183 0.62 -8.87 -1.36
CA ILE A 183 0.43 -8.96 0.09
C ILE A 183 -0.28 -10.27 0.44
N ARG A 184 -1.31 -10.66 -0.32
CA ARG A 184 -2.04 -11.92 -0.09
C ARG A 184 -1.13 -13.15 -0.20
N LEU A 185 -0.26 -13.19 -1.22
CA LEU A 185 0.74 -14.25 -1.39
C LEU A 185 1.73 -14.26 -0.23
N PHE A 186 2.17 -13.08 0.23
CA PHE A 186 3.10 -12.97 1.34
C PHE A 186 2.48 -13.42 2.67
N VAL A 187 1.24 -13.04 2.95
CA VAL A 187 0.48 -13.53 4.11
C VAL A 187 0.36 -15.06 4.09
N LYS A 188 0.07 -15.66 2.93
CA LYS A 188 0.04 -17.12 2.79
C LYS A 188 1.42 -17.75 3.04
N ALA A 189 2.49 -17.14 2.54
CA ALA A 189 3.85 -17.62 2.74
C ALA A 189 4.30 -17.55 4.21
N LEU A 190 3.76 -16.60 5.00
CA LEU A 190 3.92 -16.52 6.46
C LEU A 190 3.06 -17.56 7.23
N GLY A 191 2.26 -18.37 6.53
CA GLY A 191 1.31 -19.33 7.10
C GLY A 191 0.02 -18.69 7.63
N GLY A 192 -0.32 -17.50 7.13
CA GLY A 192 -1.60 -16.83 7.37
C GLY A 192 -2.75 -17.52 6.65
N ASN A 193 -3.95 -17.43 7.23
CA ASN A 193 -5.19 -17.89 6.61
C ASN A 193 -6.19 -16.74 6.62
N ILE A 194 -6.78 -16.44 5.47
CA ILE A 194 -7.75 -15.36 5.29
C ILE A 194 -9.13 -15.99 5.14
N SER A 195 -10.07 -15.59 5.97
CA SER A 195 -11.44 -16.12 5.99
C SER A 195 -12.47 -15.00 6.13
N GLY A 196 -13.68 -15.22 5.62
CA GLY A 196 -14.78 -14.26 5.73
C GLY A 196 -14.73 -13.09 4.75
N SER A 197 -13.78 -13.10 3.80
CA SER A 197 -13.49 -11.99 2.88
C SER A 197 -14.40 -11.87 1.66
N ASN A 198 -15.38 -12.77 1.47
CA ASN A 198 -16.41 -12.59 0.45
C ASN A 198 -17.36 -11.46 0.88
N LYS A 199 -16.93 -10.21 0.66
CA LYS A 199 -17.60 -8.96 1.01
C LYS A 199 -17.41 -7.96 -0.13
N ARG A 200 -18.42 -7.12 -0.35
CA ARG A 200 -18.38 -5.97 -1.27
C ARG A 200 -18.29 -4.69 -0.46
N ILE A 201 -17.27 -3.88 -0.71
CA ILE A 201 -17.01 -2.66 0.06
C ILE A 201 -17.01 -1.46 -0.89
N LEU A 202 -17.73 -0.41 -0.52
CA LEU A 202 -17.80 0.83 -1.29
C LEU A 202 -16.86 1.87 -0.69
N PHE A 203 -16.12 2.58 -1.53
CA PHE A 203 -15.33 3.76 -1.19
C PHE A 203 -15.96 5.01 -1.81
N LEU A 204 -16.25 6.01 -0.97
CA LEU A 204 -16.67 7.34 -1.41
C LEU A 204 -15.44 8.23 -1.61
N CYS A 205 -15.00 8.33 -2.85
CA CYS A 205 -13.80 9.05 -3.26
C CYS A 205 -14.11 10.45 -3.79
N GLY A 206 -13.07 11.28 -3.87
CA GLY A 206 -13.11 12.59 -4.49
C GLY A 206 -11.72 13.14 -4.80
N ASP A 207 -11.67 14.20 -5.59
CA ASP A 207 -10.46 14.96 -5.87
C ASP A 207 -9.84 15.50 -4.58
N TYR A 208 -8.53 15.34 -4.45
CA TYR A 208 -7.72 15.70 -3.29
C TYR A 208 -8.15 15.02 -2.00
N MET A 209 -8.72 13.80 -2.08
CA MET A 209 -8.69 12.88 -0.94
C MET A 209 -7.23 12.54 -0.58
N GLU A 210 -6.99 12.20 0.68
CA GLU A 210 -5.63 11.94 1.16
C GLU A 210 -5.08 10.65 0.51
N ASP A 211 -3.83 10.70 0.04
CA ASP A 211 -3.19 9.71 -0.81
C ASP A 211 -3.08 8.32 -0.16
N TYR A 212 -2.62 8.25 1.09
CA TYR A 212 -2.61 7.00 1.86
C TYR A 212 -4.01 6.59 2.32
N GLU A 213 -4.85 7.53 2.75
CA GLU A 213 -6.16 7.22 3.32
C GLU A 213 -7.13 6.62 2.29
N VAL A 214 -6.89 6.83 0.99
CA VAL A 214 -7.54 6.05 -0.05
C VAL A 214 -6.80 4.75 -0.35
N LYS A 215 -5.49 4.79 -0.65
CA LYS A 215 -4.80 3.64 -1.23
C LYS A 215 -4.59 2.51 -0.23
N VAL A 216 -4.19 2.82 0.99
CA VAL A 216 -3.88 1.79 2.00
C VAL A 216 -5.12 1.00 2.38
N PRO A 217 -6.25 1.61 2.81
CA PRO A 217 -7.44 0.83 3.15
C PRO A 217 -8.01 0.09 1.94
N PHE A 218 -7.98 0.70 0.76
CA PHE A 218 -8.48 0.09 -0.47
C PHE A 218 -7.72 -1.20 -0.79
N GLN A 219 -6.40 -1.13 -0.93
CA GLN A 219 -5.58 -2.29 -1.29
C GLN A 219 -5.46 -3.30 -0.14
N SER A 220 -5.55 -2.88 1.12
CA SER A 220 -5.63 -3.80 2.27
C SER A 220 -6.91 -4.64 2.23
N LEU A 221 -8.03 -4.06 1.82
CA LEU A 221 -9.27 -4.84 1.71
C LEU A 221 -9.24 -5.76 0.49
N GLU A 222 -8.69 -5.31 -0.64
CA GLU A 222 -8.48 -6.17 -1.81
C GLU A 222 -7.51 -7.33 -1.52
N ALA A 223 -6.45 -7.11 -0.75
CA ALA A 223 -5.49 -8.16 -0.35
C ALA A 223 -6.13 -9.24 0.53
N LEU A 224 -7.16 -8.89 1.31
CA LEU A 224 -7.99 -9.88 2.02
C LEU A 224 -8.89 -10.69 1.06
N GLY A 225 -9.07 -10.24 -0.17
CA GLY A 225 -9.95 -10.85 -1.17
C GLY A 225 -11.37 -10.29 -1.16
N CYS A 226 -11.60 -9.13 -0.52
CA CYS A 226 -12.84 -8.40 -0.68
C CYS A 226 -12.95 -7.83 -2.11
N HIS A 227 -14.17 -7.69 -2.60
CA HIS A 227 -14.45 -6.87 -3.78
C HIS A 227 -14.59 -5.41 -3.33
N VAL A 228 -13.79 -4.50 -3.87
CA VAL A 228 -13.77 -3.10 -3.44
C VAL A 228 -14.06 -2.19 -4.63
N ASP A 229 -15.13 -1.40 -4.54
CA ASP A 229 -15.48 -0.41 -5.57
C ASP A 229 -15.20 1.00 -5.05
N ALA A 230 -14.56 1.83 -5.86
CA ALA A 230 -14.33 3.24 -5.59
C ALA A 230 -15.11 4.09 -6.59
N VAL A 231 -15.89 5.05 -6.07
CA VAL A 231 -16.78 5.91 -6.85
C VAL A 231 -16.58 7.38 -6.46
N CYS A 232 -16.83 8.29 -7.40
CA CYS A 232 -16.84 9.73 -7.16
C CYS A 232 -18.01 10.36 -7.94
N PRO A 233 -18.79 11.28 -7.34
CA PRO A 233 -19.84 12.00 -8.07
C PRO A 233 -19.34 12.59 -9.39
N ARG A 234 -20.15 12.43 -10.44
CA ARG A 234 -19.87 12.93 -11.80
C ARG A 234 -18.66 12.29 -12.51
N LYS A 235 -18.15 11.17 -11.99
CA LYS A 235 -17.09 10.36 -12.60
C LYS A 235 -17.54 8.92 -12.82
N LYS A 236 -16.82 8.22 -13.70
CA LYS A 236 -17.08 6.84 -14.13
C LYS A 236 -15.88 5.94 -13.82
N ALA A 237 -16.09 4.63 -13.93
CA ALA A 237 -15.01 3.66 -13.86
C ALA A 237 -13.93 3.98 -14.91
N GLY A 238 -12.67 3.99 -14.49
CA GLY A 238 -11.52 4.36 -15.31
C GLY A 238 -11.14 5.84 -15.26
N ASP A 239 -12.02 6.73 -14.79
CA ASP A 239 -11.64 8.12 -14.48
C ASP A 239 -10.71 8.14 -13.25
N THR A 240 -9.88 9.18 -13.14
CA THR A 240 -8.97 9.36 -12.02
C THR A 240 -9.37 10.52 -11.12
N CYS A 241 -9.03 10.44 -9.84
CA CYS A 241 -9.01 11.56 -8.91
C CYS A 241 -7.56 11.87 -8.51
N PRO A 242 -7.07 13.11 -8.64
CA PRO A 242 -5.81 13.49 -8.00
C PRO A 242 -5.97 13.36 -6.47
N THR A 243 -4.90 13.00 -5.77
CA THR A 243 -4.88 12.94 -4.30
C THR A 243 -4.00 14.03 -3.71
N ALA A 244 -4.10 14.21 -2.39
CA ALA A 244 -3.27 15.12 -1.60
C ALA A 244 -2.41 14.33 -0.62
N VAL A 245 -1.12 14.64 -0.55
CA VAL A 245 -0.19 14.20 0.48
C VAL A 245 -0.23 15.20 1.62
N HIS A 246 -0.71 14.77 2.78
CA HIS A 246 -0.76 15.60 4.00
C HIS A 246 0.33 15.16 4.98
N ASP A 247 1.31 16.04 5.23
CA ASP A 247 2.46 15.69 6.09
C ASP A 247 2.89 16.85 6.98
N PHE A 248 3.29 16.55 8.22
CA PHE A 248 3.75 17.55 9.20
C PHE A 248 5.26 17.79 9.04
N GLU A 249 5.61 18.95 8.48
CA GLU A 249 7.00 19.31 8.17
C GLU A 249 7.56 20.41 9.11
N GLY A 250 6.91 20.61 10.27
CA GLY A 250 7.38 21.49 11.36
C GLY A 250 6.53 22.73 11.64
N ASP A 251 5.51 23.00 10.84
CA ASP A 251 4.59 24.12 10.99
C ASP A 251 3.38 23.81 11.90
N GLN A 252 2.50 24.80 12.10
CA GLN A 252 1.30 24.67 12.94
C GLN A 252 0.27 23.67 12.41
N THR A 253 0.29 23.39 11.12
CA THR A 253 -0.59 22.45 10.42
C THR A 253 0.22 21.68 9.39
N TYR A 254 -0.35 20.61 8.85
CA TYR A 254 0.24 19.83 7.77
C TYR A 254 0.48 20.68 6.50
N SER A 255 1.52 20.31 5.76
CA SER A 255 1.75 20.70 4.38
C SER A 255 0.86 19.89 3.43
N GLU A 256 0.55 20.44 2.25
CA GLU A 256 -0.14 19.72 1.18
C GLU A 256 0.74 19.66 -0.07
N LYS A 257 0.91 18.46 -0.63
CA LYS A 257 1.62 18.21 -1.89
C LYS A 257 0.76 17.33 -2.80
N PRO A 258 0.93 17.36 -4.14
CA PRO A 258 0.25 16.42 -5.02
C PRO A 258 0.64 14.98 -4.71
N GLY A 259 -0.35 14.10 -4.58
CA GLY A 259 -0.17 12.66 -4.45
C GLY A 259 -0.23 11.92 -5.80
N HIS A 260 -0.53 10.62 -5.75
CA HIS A 260 -0.79 9.82 -6.95
C HIS A 260 -2.15 10.15 -7.58
N ASN A 261 -2.35 9.81 -8.84
CA ASN A 261 -3.71 9.72 -9.39
C ASN A 261 -4.35 8.38 -8.99
N PHE A 262 -5.51 8.46 -8.33
CA PHE A 262 -6.28 7.28 -7.95
C PHE A 262 -7.36 6.96 -8.99
N THR A 263 -7.32 5.77 -9.58
CA THR A 263 -8.29 5.32 -10.59
C THR A 263 -9.56 4.77 -9.95
N LEU A 264 -10.72 5.31 -10.34
CA LEU A 264 -12.04 4.84 -9.89
C LEU A 264 -12.40 3.52 -10.57
N THR A 265 -13.09 2.65 -9.85
CA THR A 265 -13.39 1.28 -10.33
C THR A 265 -14.85 1.05 -10.68
N ALA A 266 -15.75 1.94 -10.25
CA ALA A 266 -17.18 1.85 -10.54
C ALA A 266 -17.79 3.21 -10.91
N ASN A 267 -18.95 3.18 -11.56
CA ASN A 267 -19.72 4.37 -11.87
C ASN A 267 -20.48 4.84 -10.63
N PHE A 268 -20.46 6.14 -10.35
CA PHE A 268 -21.27 6.70 -9.28
C PHE A 268 -22.76 6.77 -9.66
N GLU A 269 -23.06 7.17 -10.89
CA GLU A 269 -24.43 7.23 -11.39
C GLU A 269 -25.03 5.83 -11.52
N GLY A 270 -26.21 5.62 -10.91
CA GLY A 270 -26.91 4.34 -10.94
C GLY A 270 -26.34 3.29 -9.96
N LEU A 271 -25.43 3.68 -9.07
CA LEU A 271 -24.89 2.80 -8.04
C LEU A 271 -26.00 2.28 -7.11
N ASP A 272 -26.06 0.97 -6.92
CA ASP A 272 -26.93 0.34 -5.92
C ASP A 272 -26.17 0.12 -4.60
N ALA A 273 -26.32 1.07 -3.67
CA ALA A 273 -25.72 1.02 -2.34
C ALA A 273 -26.17 -0.22 -1.52
N SER A 274 -27.33 -0.80 -1.82
CA SER A 274 -27.83 -1.97 -1.09
C SER A 274 -26.99 -3.23 -1.36
N SER A 275 -26.28 -3.28 -2.49
CA SER A 275 -25.44 -4.40 -2.90
C SER A 275 -24.09 -4.50 -2.20
N TYR A 276 -23.72 -3.50 -1.39
CA TYR A 276 -22.47 -3.45 -0.64
C TYR A 276 -22.67 -3.82 0.83
N ASP A 277 -21.69 -4.51 1.40
CA ASP A 277 -21.69 -4.93 2.80
C ASP A 277 -21.17 -3.85 3.74
N ALA A 278 -20.28 -2.95 3.27
CA ALA A 278 -19.68 -1.89 4.07
C ALA A 278 -19.34 -0.65 3.23
N LEU A 279 -19.18 0.47 3.92
CA LEU A 279 -18.78 1.77 3.36
C LEU A 279 -17.47 2.25 4.00
N VAL A 280 -16.57 2.78 3.19
CA VAL A 280 -15.33 3.46 3.61
C VAL A 280 -15.32 4.89 3.04
N ILE A 281 -14.93 5.84 3.88
CA ILE A 281 -14.82 7.26 3.54
C ILE A 281 -13.41 7.73 3.87
N PRO A 282 -12.50 7.80 2.87
CA PRO A 282 -11.19 8.44 3.01
C PRO A 282 -11.31 9.91 3.43
N GLY A 283 -10.29 10.45 4.07
CA GLY A 283 -10.20 11.85 4.42
C GLY A 283 -9.54 12.71 3.33
N GLY A 284 -8.67 13.62 3.76
CA GLY A 284 -8.12 14.69 2.93
C GLY A 284 -9.13 15.82 2.70
N ARG A 285 -9.05 16.47 1.55
CA ARG A 285 -9.94 17.61 1.21
C ARG A 285 -11.25 17.17 0.57
N ALA A 286 -11.31 16.00 -0.05
CA ALA A 286 -12.52 15.51 -0.71
C ALA A 286 -13.80 15.56 0.15
N PRO A 287 -13.77 15.14 1.43
CA PRO A 287 -14.97 15.13 2.27
C PRO A 287 -15.68 16.48 2.41
N GLU A 288 -14.94 17.60 2.36
CA GLU A 288 -15.49 18.94 2.60
C GLU A 288 -16.57 19.31 1.58
N TYR A 289 -16.34 18.97 0.31
CA TYR A 289 -17.29 19.26 -0.76
C TYR A 289 -18.23 18.09 -1.04
N LEU A 290 -17.81 16.84 -0.78
CA LEU A 290 -18.69 15.67 -0.89
C LEU A 290 -19.82 15.72 0.15
N ALA A 291 -19.59 16.34 1.31
CA ALA A 291 -20.61 16.58 2.33
C ALA A 291 -21.77 17.47 1.85
N LEU A 292 -21.61 18.17 0.72
CA LEU A 292 -22.64 19.01 0.10
C LEU A 292 -23.46 18.26 -0.95
N ASP A 293 -23.03 17.06 -1.38
CA ASP A 293 -23.72 16.28 -2.41
C ASP A 293 -24.84 15.44 -1.77
N LYS A 294 -26.09 15.71 -2.18
CA LYS A 294 -27.26 15.03 -1.63
C LYS A 294 -27.23 13.51 -1.84
N THR A 295 -26.69 13.03 -2.97
CA THR A 295 -26.63 11.60 -3.27
C THR A 295 -25.62 10.91 -2.36
N VAL A 296 -24.48 11.56 -2.10
CA VAL A 296 -23.49 11.09 -1.11
C VAL A 296 -24.12 10.99 0.28
N ILE A 297 -24.87 12.01 0.70
CA ILE A 297 -25.59 12.00 1.99
C ILE A 297 -26.61 10.87 2.07
N ASP A 298 -27.38 10.64 1.00
CA ASP A 298 -28.39 9.58 0.94
C ASP A 298 -27.74 8.18 1.00
N ILE A 299 -26.58 7.98 0.35
CA ILE A 299 -25.78 6.75 0.47
C ILE A 299 -25.34 6.54 1.92
N VAL A 300 -24.76 7.54 2.57
CA VAL A 300 -24.29 7.43 3.96
C VAL A 300 -25.44 7.07 4.91
N LYS A 301 -26.59 7.74 4.77
CA LYS A 301 -27.79 7.42 5.54
C LYS A 301 -28.24 5.98 5.32
N HIS A 302 -28.26 5.49 4.09
CA HIS A 302 -28.62 4.10 3.78
C HIS A 302 -27.76 3.10 4.56
N PHE A 303 -26.44 3.25 4.56
CA PHE A 303 -25.56 2.33 5.31
C PHE A 303 -25.83 2.38 6.82
N MET A 304 -26.03 3.58 7.38
CA MET A 304 -26.31 3.75 8.80
C MET A 304 -27.69 3.19 9.20
N GLU A 305 -28.74 3.46 8.43
CA GLU A 305 -30.10 2.97 8.68
C GLU A 305 -30.20 1.44 8.55
N THR A 306 -29.38 0.84 7.68
CA THR A 306 -29.31 -0.62 7.51
C THR A 306 -28.32 -1.31 8.46
N ASN A 307 -27.71 -0.56 9.40
CA ASN A 307 -26.71 -1.06 10.35
C ASN A 307 -25.52 -1.78 9.68
N LYS A 308 -25.14 -1.35 8.48
CA LYS A 308 -23.94 -1.85 7.80
C LYS A 308 -22.70 -1.13 8.35
N PRO A 309 -21.53 -1.79 8.40
CA PRO A 309 -20.29 -1.14 8.82
C PRO A 309 -19.97 0.10 7.97
N VAL A 310 -19.66 1.21 8.65
CA VAL A 310 -19.16 2.44 8.04
C VAL A 310 -17.83 2.79 8.71
N ALA A 311 -16.77 2.85 7.92
CA ALA A 311 -15.45 3.31 8.35
C ALA A 311 -15.18 4.68 7.75
N SER A 312 -14.69 5.61 8.56
CA SER A 312 -14.36 6.97 8.12
C SER A 312 -13.13 7.45 8.87
N ILE A 313 -12.26 8.18 8.19
CA ILE A 313 -10.96 8.61 8.72
C ILE A 313 -10.71 10.10 8.41
N CYS A 314 -9.96 10.76 9.30
CA CYS A 314 -9.53 12.15 9.17
C CYS A 314 -10.71 13.11 8.95
N HIS A 315 -10.82 13.69 7.75
CA HIS A 315 -11.90 14.62 7.40
C HIS A 315 -13.16 13.90 6.88
N GLY A 316 -13.13 12.59 6.65
CA GLY A 316 -14.28 11.82 6.13
C GLY A 316 -15.54 11.97 6.99
N GLN A 317 -15.36 12.17 8.29
CA GLN A 317 -16.43 12.35 9.27
C GLN A 317 -17.24 13.63 9.02
N GLN A 318 -16.75 14.58 8.22
CA GLN A 318 -17.54 15.74 7.78
C GLN A 318 -18.78 15.30 6.98
N ILE A 319 -18.66 14.28 6.14
CA ILE A 319 -19.80 13.71 5.41
C ILE A 319 -20.80 13.09 6.38
N LEU A 320 -20.32 12.35 7.38
CA LEU A 320 -21.17 11.74 8.41
C LEU A 320 -21.89 12.81 9.25
N SER A 321 -21.20 13.89 9.60
CA SER A 321 -21.77 15.04 10.31
C SER A 321 -22.87 15.71 9.49
N ALA A 322 -22.60 15.99 8.21
CA ALA A 322 -23.58 16.58 7.30
C ALA A 322 -24.80 15.67 7.07
N ALA A 323 -24.60 14.35 7.10
CA ALA A 323 -25.69 13.38 7.01
C ALA A 323 -26.56 13.31 8.28
N GLY A 324 -26.11 13.90 9.40
CA GLY A 324 -26.81 13.87 10.68
C GLY A 324 -26.77 12.51 11.39
N VAL A 325 -25.81 11.64 11.04
CA VAL A 325 -25.75 10.25 11.52
C VAL A 325 -24.82 10.06 12.74
N LEU A 326 -24.23 11.15 13.24
CA LEU A 326 -23.32 11.13 14.41
C LEU A 326 -24.04 11.23 15.77
N GLY A 327 -25.33 11.61 15.78
CA GLY A 327 -26.08 11.80 17.03
C GLY A 327 -26.22 10.51 17.83
N GLY A 328 -25.60 10.46 19.03
CA GLY A 328 -25.70 9.34 19.98
C GLY A 328 -24.61 8.27 19.89
N ASN A 329 -23.70 8.36 18.92
CA ASN A 329 -22.59 7.42 18.75
C ASN A 329 -21.26 8.01 19.25
N ALA A 330 -20.47 7.24 19.99
CA ALA A 330 -19.12 7.66 20.38
C ALA A 330 -18.20 7.62 19.15
N LEU A 331 -17.65 8.77 18.76
CA LEU A 331 -16.68 8.89 17.67
C LEU A 331 -15.36 9.43 18.20
N HIS A 332 -14.27 8.90 17.66
CA HIS A 332 -12.94 9.48 17.80
C HIS A 332 -12.49 9.98 16.42
N THR A 333 -12.29 11.28 16.30
CA THR A 333 -11.56 11.90 15.19
C THR A 333 -10.19 12.31 15.71
N GLN A 334 -9.12 11.78 15.12
CA GLN A 334 -7.79 12.39 15.25
C GLN A 334 -7.69 13.44 14.15
N LEU A 335 -7.60 14.71 14.55
CA LEU A 335 -7.26 15.85 13.69
C LEU A 335 -5.75 15.92 13.56
#